data_AF-A0A1B4PR38-F1
#
_entry.id   AF-A0A1B4PR38-F1
#
_cell.length_a   1.000
_cell.length_b   1.000
_cell.length_c   1.000
_cell.angle_alpha   90.00
_cell.angle_beta   90.00
_cell.angle_gamma   90.00
#
_symmetry.space_group_name_H-M   'P 1'
#
loop_
_entity.id
_entity.type
_entity.pdbx_description
1 polymer ?
#
loop_
_entity_poly.entity_id
_entity_poly.type
_entity_poly.pdbx_seq_one_letter_code
_entity_poly.pdbx_strand_id
1 'polypeptide(L)'
;MSRSVEQKSSAAKRIVVDLSNQRVEAFEGAARVFRFDCVTGDSEHPTDRGAFRIMRKYPTYRSRAYDVQMDYAMFFTGDGKALHQYHGPMPLSLVRMARNTVSDWFGSHGCVRLAEADAKRLYDWAPMGTVVQVS
;
A
#
# COMPACT_ATOMS: atom_id res chain seq x y z
N MET A 1 -16.87 -44.38 -8.47
CA MET A 1 -16.85 -43.05 -9.13
C MET A 1 -16.38 -42.02 -8.10
N SER A 2 -15.08 -41.67 -8.11
CA SER A 2 -14.54 -40.67 -7.18
C SER A 2 -14.89 -39.27 -7.68
N ARG A 3 -15.59 -38.49 -6.86
CA ARG A 3 -15.76 -37.05 -7.07
C ARG A 3 -14.40 -36.37 -6.86
N SER A 4 -13.81 -35.89 -7.94
CA SER A 4 -12.68 -34.96 -7.89
C SER A 4 -13.13 -33.71 -7.13
N VAL A 5 -12.49 -33.43 -6.01
CA VAL A 5 -12.57 -32.12 -5.36
C VAL A 5 -11.88 -31.15 -6.30
N GLU A 6 -12.67 -30.32 -6.96
CA GLU A 6 -12.18 -29.18 -7.74
C GLU A 6 -11.52 -28.22 -6.76
N GLN A 7 -10.19 -28.27 -6.66
CA GLN A 7 -9.43 -27.23 -5.99
C GLN A 7 -9.72 -25.92 -6.72
N LYS A 8 -10.51 -25.04 -6.12
CA LYS A 8 -10.53 -23.63 -6.50
C LYS A 8 -9.11 -23.10 -6.35
N SER A 9 -8.40 -22.98 -7.46
CA SER A 9 -7.22 -22.10 -7.56
C SER A 9 -7.66 -20.75 -7.02
N SER A 10 -7.16 -20.34 -5.85
CA SER A 10 -7.40 -19.01 -5.34
C SER A 10 -6.76 -18.04 -6.33
N ALA A 11 -7.57 -17.17 -6.95
CA ALA A 11 -7.07 -16.19 -7.91
C ALA A 11 -5.89 -15.41 -7.29
N ALA A 12 -4.80 -15.26 -8.05
CA ALA A 12 -3.59 -14.61 -7.55
C ALA A 12 -3.90 -13.17 -7.14
N LYS A 13 -3.61 -12.83 -5.88
CA LYS A 13 -3.77 -11.49 -5.33
C LYS A 13 -2.57 -10.62 -5.67
N ARG A 14 -2.82 -9.40 -6.16
CA ARG A 14 -1.78 -8.38 -6.36
C ARG A 14 -2.27 -6.99 -5.99
N ILE A 15 -1.33 -6.16 -5.58
CA ILE A 15 -1.48 -4.73 -5.33
C ILE A 15 -0.68 -4.01 -6.40
N VAL A 16 -1.26 -3.01 -7.04
CA VAL A 16 -0.55 -2.05 -7.90
C VAL A 16 -0.54 -0.70 -7.20
N VAL A 17 0.65 -0.13 -7.05
CA VAL A 17 0.87 1.24 -6.62
C VAL A 17 1.22 2.03 -7.87
N ASP A 18 0.31 2.90 -8.30
CA ASP A 18 0.48 3.80 -9.42
C ASP A 18 0.97 5.16 -8.90
N LEU A 19 2.27 5.40 -9.05
CA LEU A 19 2.96 6.60 -8.62
C LEU A 19 2.49 7.83 -9.39
N SER A 20 2.19 7.67 -10.69
CA SER A 20 1.78 8.77 -11.56
C SER A 20 0.40 9.29 -11.17
N ASN A 21 -0.52 8.39 -10.84
CA ASN A 21 -1.90 8.74 -10.48
C ASN A 21 -2.13 8.89 -8.97
N GLN A 22 -1.13 8.55 -8.14
CA GLN A 22 -1.23 8.48 -6.68
C GLN A 22 -2.40 7.59 -6.25
N ARG A 23 -2.37 6.34 -6.72
CA ARG A 23 -3.42 5.34 -6.46
C ARG A 23 -2.85 4.00 -6.03
N VAL A 24 -3.61 3.29 -5.22
CA VAL A 24 -3.42 1.87 -4.93
C VAL A 24 -4.61 1.09 -5.46
N GLU A 25 -4.35 0.06 -6.26
CA GLU A 25 -5.37 -0.82 -6.81
C GLU A 25 -5.09 -2.28 -6.44
N ALA A 26 -6.09 -2.96 -5.89
CA ALA A 26 -5.99 -4.36 -5.47
C ALA A 26 -6.77 -5.25 -6.44
N PHE A 27 -6.20 -6.39 -6.80
CA PHE A 27 -6.76 -7.30 -7.79
C PHE A 27 -6.77 -8.75 -7.32
N GLU A 28 -7.83 -9.47 -7.69
CA GLU A 28 -7.91 -10.93 -7.65
C GLU A 28 -7.94 -11.45 -9.09
N GLY A 29 -6.82 -12.01 -9.55
CA GLY A 29 -6.63 -12.29 -10.97
C GLY A 29 -6.69 -11.00 -11.81
N ALA A 30 -7.63 -10.95 -12.75
CA ALA A 30 -7.87 -9.77 -13.60
C ALA A 30 -8.85 -8.76 -12.99
N ALA A 31 -9.63 -9.16 -11.98
CA ALA A 31 -10.68 -8.31 -11.40
C ALA A 31 -10.08 -7.34 -10.38
N ARG A 32 -10.27 -6.03 -10.60
CA ARG A 32 -9.95 -5.01 -9.58
C ARG A 32 -11.02 -5.06 -8.49
N VAL A 33 -10.61 -5.41 -7.27
CA VAL A 33 -11.50 -5.47 -6.11
C VAL A 33 -11.50 -4.19 -5.30
N PHE A 34 -10.36 -3.48 -5.25
CA PHE A 34 -10.26 -2.17 -4.59
C PHE A 34 -9.50 -1.13 -5.41
N ARG A 35 -9.82 0.13 -5.14
CA ARG A 35 -9.12 1.30 -5.65
C ARG A 35 -9.13 2.38 -4.56
N PHE A 36 -7.96 2.86 -4.20
CA PHE A 36 -7.74 3.83 -3.14
C PHE A 36 -6.86 4.97 -3.64
N ASP A 37 -7.09 6.16 -3.10
CA ASP A 37 -6.11 7.24 -3.22
C ASP A 37 -4.95 6.98 -2.24
N CYS A 38 -3.74 7.39 -2.62
CA CYS A 38 -2.58 7.30 -1.74
C CYS A 38 -1.71 8.56 -1.82
N VAL A 39 -0.73 8.63 -0.91
CA VAL A 39 0.39 9.57 -0.98
C VAL A 39 1.68 8.77 -0.88
N THR A 40 2.49 8.80 -1.93
CA THR A 40 3.77 8.05 -2.01
C THR A 40 4.96 8.94 -1.64
N GLY A 41 6.17 8.39 -1.78
CA GLY A 41 7.40 9.13 -1.56
C GLY A 41 7.50 10.41 -2.39
N ASP A 42 8.20 11.41 -1.83
CA ASP A 42 8.67 12.58 -2.57
C ASP A 42 9.91 12.23 -3.43
N SER A 43 10.41 13.21 -4.18
CA SER A 43 11.54 13.05 -5.11
C SER A 43 12.89 12.80 -4.42
N GLU A 44 13.05 13.23 -3.16
CA GLU A 44 14.26 12.98 -2.36
C GLU A 44 14.20 11.60 -1.68
N HIS A 45 12.99 11.10 -1.43
CA HIS A 45 12.70 9.84 -0.77
C HIS A 45 11.68 9.00 -1.57
N PRO A 46 12.02 8.57 -2.79
CA PRO A 46 11.05 7.98 -3.70
C PRO A 46 10.53 6.63 -3.19
N THR A 47 9.30 6.31 -3.57
CA THR A 47 8.82 4.93 -3.52
C THR A 47 9.40 4.17 -4.71
N ASP A 48 10.20 3.14 -4.43
CA ASP A 48 10.92 2.39 -5.47
C ASP A 48 9.97 1.70 -6.46
N ARG A 49 10.23 1.86 -7.75
CA ARG A 49 9.54 1.14 -8.83
C ARG A 49 10.03 -0.31 -8.86
N GLY A 50 9.14 -1.25 -9.13
CA GLY A 50 9.50 -2.67 -9.23
C GLY A 50 8.43 -3.63 -8.76
N ALA A 51 8.79 -4.92 -8.75
CA ALA A 51 7.95 -5.99 -8.26
C ALA A 51 8.47 -6.46 -6.89
N PHE A 52 7.59 -6.38 -5.90
CA PHE A 52 7.87 -6.71 -4.51
C PHE A 52 6.82 -7.69 -3.97
N ARG A 53 6.96 -8.06 -2.70
CA ARG A 53 5.97 -8.86 -1.97
C ARG A 53 5.80 -8.36 -0.56
N ILE A 54 4.60 -8.51 0.01
CA ILE A 54 4.39 -8.23 1.43
C ILE A 54 5.22 -9.23 2.27
N MET A 55 6.20 -8.71 3.00
CA MET A 55 7.14 -9.50 3.80
C MET A 55 6.86 -9.45 5.29
N ARG A 56 6.18 -8.41 5.79
CA ARG A 56 5.79 -8.27 7.20
C ARG A 56 4.49 -7.48 7.30
N LYS A 57 3.66 -7.84 8.27
CA LYS A 57 2.39 -7.17 8.56
C LYS A 57 2.25 -6.90 10.05
N TYR A 58 1.79 -5.70 10.40
CA TYR A 58 1.50 -5.31 11.77
C TYR A 58 0.18 -4.50 11.81
N PRO A 59 -0.79 -4.88 12.66
CA PRO A 59 -2.02 -4.10 12.79
C PRO A 59 -1.75 -2.73 13.44
N THR A 60 -0.81 -2.69 14.38
CA THR A 60 -0.31 -1.48 15.03
C THR A 60 1.20 -1.48 14.96
N TYR A 61 1.79 -0.39 14.45
CA TYR A 61 3.25 -0.26 14.33
C TYR A 61 3.69 1.19 14.52
N ARG A 62 4.81 1.38 15.20
CA ARG A 62 5.48 2.68 15.31
C ARG A 62 6.85 2.63 14.65
N SER A 63 7.09 3.51 13.70
CA SER A 63 8.38 3.62 13.00
C SER A 63 9.50 3.93 13.97
N ARG A 64 10.57 3.14 13.95
CA ARG A 64 11.77 3.41 14.74
C ARG A 64 12.61 4.55 14.17
N ALA A 65 12.60 4.71 12.84
CA ALA A 65 13.42 5.71 12.15
C ALA A 65 12.83 7.12 12.26
N TYR A 66 11.50 7.23 12.28
CA TYR A 66 10.78 8.50 12.19
C TYR A 66 9.85 8.78 13.38
N ASP A 67 9.74 7.85 14.31
CA ASP A 67 8.86 7.96 15.48
C ASP A 67 7.37 8.22 15.15
N VAL A 68 6.90 7.70 14.02
CA VAL A 68 5.53 7.89 13.53
C VAL A 68 4.67 6.63 13.66
N GLN A 69 3.38 6.82 13.96
CA GLN A 69 2.40 5.74 13.92
C GLN A 69 2.13 5.29 12.47
N MET A 70 2.02 3.98 12.27
CA MET A 70 1.81 3.32 10.98
C MET A 70 0.89 2.11 11.15
N ASP A 71 -0.35 2.33 11.59
CA ASP A 71 -1.33 1.24 11.70
C ASP A 71 -1.56 0.58 10.34
N TYR A 72 -1.92 -0.71 10.40
CA TYR A 72 -2.12 -1.57 9.23
C TYR A 72 -0.89 -1.64 8.31
N ALA A 73 0.32 -1.56 8.89
CA ALA A 73 1.57 -1.59 8.13
C ALA A 73 1.77 -2.92 7.40
N MET A 74 1.99 -2.83 6.09
CA MET A 74 2.39 -3.93 5.21
C MET A 74 3.71 -3.59 4.54
N PHE A 75 4.81 -4.11 5.09
CA PHE A 75 6.16 -3.87 4.58
C PHE A 75 6.41 -4.68 3.31
N PHE A 76 6.91 -4.03 2.26
CA PHE A 76 7.16 -4.66 0.97
C PHE A 76 8.60 -4.53 0.48
N THR A 77 9.45 -3.73 1.14
CA THR A 77 10.88 -3.63 0.85
C THR A 77 11.73 -3.98 2.08
N GLY A 78 12.98 -4.41 1.84
CA GLY A 78 13.91 -4.81 2.90
C GLY A 78 14.38 -3.63 3.77
N ASP A 79 14.45 -2.44 3.18
CA ASP A 79 14.81 -1.18 3.83
C ASP A 79 13.63 -0.51 4.56
N GLY A 80 12.43 -1.11 4.53
CA GLY A 80 11.34 -0.73 5.43
C GLY A 80 10.23 0.14 4.85
N LYS A 81 10.11 0.25 3.52
CA LYS A 81 8.94 0.89 2.88
C LYS A 81 7.70 0.01 3.05
N ALA A 82 6.58 0.64 3.38
CA ALA A 82 5.32 -0.03 3.69
C ALA A 82 4.11 0.69 3.10
N LEU A 83 3.03 -0.05 2.86
CA LEU A 83 1.68 0.52 2.77
C LEU A 83 1.11 0.61 4.19
N HIS A 84 0.58 1.76 4.61
CA HIS A 84 0.04 1.94 5.97
C HIS A 84 -0.93 3.11 6.09
N GLN A 85 -1.68 3.17 7.20
CA GLN A 85 -2.53 4.30 7.55
C GLN A 85 -1.72 5.58 7.78
N TYR A 86 -2.22 6.70 7.29
CA TYR A 86 -1.75 8.03 7.63
C TYR A 86 -2.39 8.54 8.93
N HIS A 87 -1.56 9.03 9.86
CA HIS A 87 -1.97 9.59 11.16
C HIS A 87 -1.74 11.10 11.30
N GLY A 88 -1.50 11.81 10.20
CA GLY A 88 -1.30 13.26 10.31
C GLY A 88 -2.60 14.02 10.56
N PRO A 89 -2.49 15.31 10.93
CA PRO A 89 -3.61 16.12 11.41
C PRO A 89 -4.60 16.53 10.31
N MET A 90 -4.22 16.38 9.03
CA MET A 90 -5.03 16.76 7.88
C MET A 90 -5.63 15.52 7.20
N PRO A 91 -6.79 15.63 6.54
CA PRO A 91 -7.27 14.57 5.66
C PRO A 91 -6.24 14.20 4.59
N LEU A 92 -6.05 12.89 4.33
CA LEU A 92 -5.10 12.42 3.31
C LEU A 92 -5.39 13.03 1.92
N SER A 93 -6.66 13.28 1.59
CA SER A 93 -7.05 13.93 0.34
C SER A 93 -6.45 15.32 0.17
N LEU A 94 -6.38 16.11 1.26
CA LEU A 94 -5.73 17.43 1.23
C LEU A 94 -4.22 17.31 1.10
N VAL A 95 -3.60 16.32 1.76
CA VAL A 95 -2.16 16.04 1.62
C VAL A 95 -1.82 15.63 0.18
N ARG A 96 -2.64 14.76 -0.42
CA ARG A 96 -2.52 14.34 -1.82
C ARG A 96 -2.67 15.51 -2.78
N MET A 97 -3.66 16.38 -2.56
CA MET A 97 -3.82 17.60 -3.35
C MET A 97 -2.59 18.49 -3.23
N ALA A 98 -2.14 18.79 -2.02
CA ALA A 98 -0.97 19.62 -1.77
C ALA A 98 0.31 19.05 -2.42
N ARG A 99 0.51 17.74 -2.36
CA ARG A 99 1.59 17.05 -3.07
C ARG A 99 1.56 17.33 -4.58
N ASN A 100 0.38 17.24 -5.17
CA ASN A 100 0.22 17.30 -6.63
C ASN A 100 0.14 18.73 -7.18
N THR A 101 -0.26 19.72 -6.36
CA THR A 101 -0.52 21.09 -6.84
C THR A 101 0.35 22.16 -6.19
N VAL A 102 0.96 21.88 -5.04
CA VAL A 102 1.77 22.85 -4.29
C VAL A 102 3.24 22.46 -4.32
N SER A 103 3.59 21.28 -3.82
CA SER A 103 4.96 20.78 -3.81
C SER A 103 5.00 19.29 -3.53
N ASP A 104 5.87 18.55 -4.23
CA ASP A 104 6.07 17.12 -3.99
C ASP A 104 6.58 16.81 -2.57
N TRP A 105 7.12 17.80 -1.84
CA TRP A 105 7.54 17.71 -0.44
C TRP A 105 6.44 17.21 0.52
N PHE A 106 5.15 17.34 0.17
CA PHE A 106 4.06 16.75 0.95
C PHE A 106 3.99 15.21 0.84
N GLY A 107 4.87 14.61 0.03
CA GLY A 107 5.11 13.19 -0.06
C GLY A 107 5.57 12.54 1.25
N SER A 108 5.73 11.24 1.21
CA SER A 108 6.27 10.45 2.30
C SER A 108 7.78 10.26 2.16
N HIS A 109 8.41 9.62 3.14
CA HIS A 109 9.78 9.14 3.03
C HIS A 109 9.79 7.71 2.44
N GLY A 110 9.20 7.54 1.25
CA GLY A 110 9.15 6.28 0.50
C GLY A 110 7.95 5.35 0.78
N CYS A 111 7.25 5.50 1.91
CA CYS A 111 6.05 4.70 2.22
C CYS A 111 4.83 5.09 1.37
N VAL A 112 3.84 4.20 1.29
CA VAL A 112 2.56 4.45 0.62
C VAL A 112 1.49 4.70 1.67
N ARG A 113 1.15 5.97 1.89
CA ARG A 113 0.17 6.40 2.89
C ARG A 113 -1.25 6.24 2.36
N LEU A 114 -2.12 5.64 3.16
CA LEU A 114 -3.53 5.37 2.87
C LEU A 114 -4.44 5.99 3.94
N ALA A 115 -5.69 6.26 3.58
CA ALA A 115 -6.71 6.63 4.57
C ALA A 115 -6.99 5.42 5.47
N GLU A 116 -7.41 5.66 6.71
CA GLU A 116 -7.62 4.60 7.71
C GLU A 116 -8.48 3.44 7.19
N ALA A 117 -9.67 3.74 6.67
CA ALA A 117 -10.59 2.74 6.18
C ALA A 117 -9.99 1.90 5.04
N ASP A 118 -9.20 2.54 4.17
CA ASP A 118 -8.58 1.89 3.01
C ASP A 118 -7.38 1.04 3.42
N ALA A 119 -6.54 1.54 4.34
CA ALA A 119 -5.43 0.81 4.92
C ALA A 119 -5.92 -0.47 5.61
N LYS A 120 -6.97 -0.35 6.43
CA LYS A 120 -7.59 -1.49 7.12
C LYS A 120 -8.14 -2.52 6.12
N ARG A 121 -8.92 -2.08 5.13
CA ARG A 121 -9.50 -2.97 4.10
C ARG A 121 -8.43 -3.71 3.32
N LEU A 122 -7.37 -3.01 2.91
CA LEU A 122 -6.27 -3.61 2.17
C LEU A 122 -5.50 -4.61 3.04
N TYR A 123 -5.24 -4.25 4.29
CA TYR A 123 -4.56 -5.10 5.27
C TYR A 123 -5.33 -6.39 5.53
N ASP A 124 -6.64 -6.32 5.76
CA ASP A 124 -7.45 -7.51 6.01
C ASP A 124 -7.50 -8.42 4.76
N TRP A 125 -7.48 -7.83 3.57
CA TRP A 125 -7.57 -8.56 2.30
C TRP A 125 -6.27 -9.20 1.83
N ALA A 126 -5.11 -8.58 2.07
CA ALA A 126 -3.82 -9.00 1.53
C ALA A 126 -3.10 -10.00 2.45
N PRO A 127 -2.96 -11.28 2.08
CA PRO A 127 -2.09 -12.21 2.83
C PRO A 127 -0.60 -11.85 2.68
N MET A 128 0.23 -12.38 3.59
CA MET A 128 1.69 -12.38 3.43
C MET A 128 2.09 -12.95 2.06
N GLY A 129 3.09 -12.36 1.41
CA GLY A 129 3.55 -12.77 0.08
C GLY A 129 2.75 -12.19 -1.09
N THR A 130 1.65 -11.47 -0.85
CA THR A 130 0.90 -10.73 -1.89
C THR A 130 1.85 -9.86 -2.70
N VAL A 131 1.75 -9.94 -4.03
CA VAL A 131 2.61 -9.15 -4.93
C VAL A 131 2.26 -7.67 -4.80
N VAL A 132 3.29 -6.83 -4.70
CA VAL A 132 3.17 -5.37 -4.81
C VAL A 132 3.95 -4.93 -6.03
N GLN A 133 3.25 -4.48 -7.06
CA GLN A 133 3.85 -3.90 -8.25
C GLN A 133 3.80 -2.37 -8.11
N VAL A 134 4.94 -1.72 -8.15
CA VAL A 134 5.04 -0.26 -8.14
C VAL A 134 5.37 0.22 -9.55
N SER A 135 4.56 1.13 -10.09
CA SER A 135 4.59 1.62 -11.47
C SER A 135 4.21 3.08 -11.58
#